data_AF-A0A2G2ZHY6-F1
#
_entry.id   AF-A0A2G2ZHY6-F1
#
_cell.length_a   1.000
_cell.length_b   1.000
_cell.length_c   1.000
_cell.angle_alpha   90.00
_cell.angle_beta   90.00
_cell.angle_gamma   90.00
#
_symmetry.space_group_name_H-M   'P 1'
#
loop_
_entity.id
_entity.type
_entity.pdbx_description
1 polymer ?
#
loop_
_entity_poly.entity_id
_entity_poly.type
_entity_poly.pdbx_seq_one_letter_code
_entity_poly.pdbx_strand_id
1 'polypeptide(L)' 'ENENCTYKGARKSPVGKWIAEIRHPKHAIRIWLGTYENSHDAALAYDAAAQKLSGADTKLNFSAT' A
#
# COMPACT_ATOMS: atom_id res chain seq x y z
N GLU A 1 13.01 -8.38 5.01
CA GLU A 1 11.88 -7.48 5.35
C GLU A 1 10.93 -8.19 6.31
N ASN A 2 10.86 -7.69 7.54
CA ASN A 2 10.24 -8.33 8.71
C ASN A 2 8.70 -8.35 8.66
N GLU A 3 8.11 -9.16 9.53
CA GLU A 3 6.65 -9.18 9.84
C GLU A 3 6.10 -7.82 10.32
N ASN A 4 6.98 -6.90 10.75
CA ASN A 4 6.66 -5.50 11.05
C ASN A 4 7.07 -4.59 9.89
N CYS A 5 6.39 -4.71 8.75
CA CYS A 5 6.59 -3.77 7.66
C CYS A 5 6.07 -2.39 8.06
N THR A 6 6.90 -1.36 7.92
CA THR A 6 6.57 0.02 8.27
C THR A 6 5.78 0.74 7.17
N TYR A 7 5.68 0.16 5.97
CA TYR A 7 4.97 0.76 4.86
C TYR A 7 3.45 0.56 4.98
N LYS A 8 2.70 1.65 4.82
CA LYS A 8 1.25 1.63 4.80
C LYS A 8 0.74 0.83 3.61
N GLY A 9 -0.30 0.04 3.87
CA GLY A 9 -0.98 -0.75 2.85
C GLY A 9 -0.19 -1.95 2.34
N ALA A 10 1.05 -2.17 2.80
CA ALA A 10 1.84 -3.35 2.49
C ALA A 10 1.80 -4.34 3.67
N ARG A 11 1.41 -5.59 3.40
CA ARG A 11 1.45 -6.66 4.41
C ARG A 11 2.10 -7.92 3.84
N LYS A 12 2.82 -8.65 4.70
CA LYS A 12 3.39 -9.95 4.33
C LYS A 12 2.34 -11.04 4.47
N SER A 13 2.17 -11.86 3.43
CA SER A 13 1.30 -13.02 3.47
C SER A 13 2.00 -14.22 4.15
N PRO A 14 1.25 -15.22 4.64
CA PRO A 14 1.83 -16.45 5.19
C PRO A 14 2.70 -17.22 4.18
N VAL A 15 2.42 -17.05 2.89
CA VAL A 15 3.15 -17.66 1.77
C VAL A 15 4.47 -16.92 1.49
N GLY A 16 4.68 -15.73 2.07
CA GLY A 16 5.91 -14.95 1.94
C GLY A 16 5.84 -13.80 0.92
N LYS A 17 4.80 -13.74 0.08
CA LYS A 17 4.56 -12.61 -0.85
C LYS A 17 4.01 -11.39 -0.12
N TRP A 18 4.26 -10.20 -0.67
CA TRP A 18 3.70 -8.94 -0.21
C TRP A 18 2.37 -8.65 -0.87
N ILE A 19 1.41 -8.13 -0.10
CA ILE A 19 0.09 -7.71 -0.61
C ILE A 19 0.00 -6.20 -0.42
N ALA A 20 -0.46 -5.51 -1.47
CA ALA A 20 -0.85 -4.11 -1.38
C ALA A 20 -2.39 -4.01 -1.29
N GLU A 21 -2.89 -3.28 -0.31
CA GLU A 21 -4.32 -2.99 -0.15
C GLU A 21 -4.55 -1.54 0.32
N ILE A 22 -5.67 -0.94 -0.09
CA ILE A 22 -6.06 0.40 0.33
C ILE A 22 -7.47 0.44 0.90
N ARG A 23 -7.65 1.23 1.95
CA ARG A 23 -8.97 1.51 2.53
C ARG A 23 -9.52 2.77 1.87
N HIS A 24 -10.73 2.68 1.32
CA HIS A 24 -11.40 3.87 0.80
C HIS A 24 -11.80 4.79 1.99
N PRO A 25 -11.53 6.11 1.94
CA PRO A 25 -11.80 6.99 3.07
C PRO A 25 -13.32 7.16 3.32
N LYS A 26 -14.13 7.21 2.26
CA LYS A 26 -15.59 7.41 2.33
C LYS A 26 -16.40 6.12 2.41
N HIS A 27 -15.82 5.00 2.01
CA HIS A 27 -16.51 3.71 1.92
C HIS A 27 -15.73 2.76 2.82
N ALA A 28 -16.37 2.07 3.75
CA ALA A 28 -15.69 1.16 4.68
C ALA A 28 -15.21 -0.15 4.00
N ILE A 29 -14.79 -0.05 2.74
CA ILE A 29 -14.30 -1.14 1.89
C ILE A 29 -12.78 -1.11 1.82
N ARG A 30 -12.20 -2.30 1.70
CA ARG A 30 -10.79 -2.50 1.40
C ARG A 30 -10.66 -2.98 -0.04
N ILE A 31 -9.77 -2.37 -0.79
CA ILE A 31 -9.51 -2.67 -2.19
C ILE A 31 -8.15 -3.35 -2.25
N TRP A 32 -8.12 -4.55 -2.83
CA TRP A 32 -6.89 -5.26 -3.15
C TRP A 32 -6.23 -4.59 -4.36
N LEU A 33 -4.96 -4.20 -4.23
CA LEU A 33 -4.19 -3.53 -5.29
C LEU A 33 -3.23 -4.48 -6.02
N GLY A 34 -2.76 -5.54 -5.36
CA GLY A 34 -1.93 -6.56 -6.00
C GLY A 34 -1.11 -7.38 -5.00
N THR A 35 -0.37 -8.34 -5.55
CA THR A 35 0.68 -9.08 -4.85
C THR A 35 2.03 -8.78 -5.48
N TYR A 36 3.06 -8.68 -4.65
CA TYR A 36 4.40 -8.24 -5.01
C TYR A 36 5.45 -9.11 -4.32
N GLU A 37 6.65 -9.15 -4.89
CA GLU A 37 7.78 -9.90 -4.33
C GLU A 37 8.49 -9.12 -3.22
N ASN A 38 8.45 -7.78 -3.27
CA ASN A 38 9.12 -6.87 -2.32
C ASN A 38 8.12 -5.99 -1.57
N SER A 39 8.47 -5.57 -0.35
CA SER A 39 7.60 -4.64 0.40
C SER A 39 7.58 -3.24 -0.21
N HIS A 40 8.69 -2.84 -0.82
CA HIS A 40 8.85 -1.57 -1.52
C HIS A 40 7.86 -1.44 -2.69
N ASP A 41 7.77 -2.46 -3.55
CA ASP A 41 6.86 -2.45 -4.71
C ASP A 41 5.39 -2.41 -4.28
N ALA A 42 5.05 -3.15 -3.23
CA ALA A 42 3.71 -3.10 -2.64
C ALA A 42 3.38 -1.70 -2.09
N ALA A 43 4.34 -1.04 -1.45
CA ALA A 43 4.18 0.30 -0.91
C ALA A 43 4.07 1.37 -2.00
N LEU A 44 4.80 1.23 -3.11
CA LEU A 44 4.66 2.10 -4.30
C LEU A 44 3.27 1.96 -4.93
N ALA A 45 2.78 0.73 -5.05
CA ALA A 45 1.42 0.48 -5.56
C ALA A 45 0.35 1.10 -4.66
N TYR A 46 0.54 1.02 -3.33
CA TYR A 46 -0.32 1.70 -2.37
C TYR A 46 -0.30 3.22 -2.56
N ASP A 47 0.89 3.82 -2.70
CA ASP A 47 1.04 5.26 -2.85
C ASP A 47 0.36 5.80 -4.12
N ALA A 48 0.55 5.10 -5.25
CA ALA A 48 -0.10 5.45 -6.50
C ALA A 48 -1.64 5.37 -6.39
N ALA A 49 -2.17 4.37 -5.68
CA ALA A 49 -3.60 4.27 -5.42
C ALA A 49 -4.10 5.35 -4.46
N ALA A 50 -3.34 5.66 -3.41
CA ALA A 50 -3.67 6.66 -2.41
C ALA A 50 -3.72 8.06 -3.02
N GLN A 51 -2.76 8.40 -3.88
CA GLN A 51 -2.74 9.67 -4.60
C GLN A 51 -3.96 9.81 -5.53
N LYS A 52 -4.35 8.74 -6.23
CA LYS A 52 -5.55 8.73 -7.08
C LYS A 52 -6.86 8.86 -6.28
N LEU A 53 -6.93 8.25 -5.09
CA LEU A 53 -8.14 8.22 -4.28
C LEU A 53 -8.35 9.48 -3.43
N SER A 54 -7.27 10.02 -2.86
CA SER A 54 -7.32 11.10 -1.87
C SER A 54 -6.74 12.43 -2.38
N GLY A 55 -6.08 12.45 -3.54
CA GLY A 55 -5.53 13.65 -4.17
C GLY A 55 -4.07 13.94 -3.81
N ALA A 56 -3.57 15.11 -4.23
CA ALA A 56 -2.15 15.48 -4.14
C ALA A 56 -1.63 15.62 -2.70
N ASP A 57 -2.47 16.01 -1.73
CA ASP A 57 -2.09 16.20 -0.33
C ASP A 57 -2.09 14.90 0.51
N THR A 58 -2.12 13.74 -0.14
CA THR A 58 -2.20 12.46 0.55
C THR A 58 -0.85 12.10 1.18
N LYS A 59 -0.87 11.64 2.44
CA LYS A 59 0.34 11.15 3.13
C LYS A 59 0.78 9.78 2.61
N LEU A 60 1.62 9.79 1.59
CA LEU A 60 2.26 8.63 0.97
C LEU A 60 3.37 8.04 1.86
N ASN A 61 3.82 6.83 1.53
CA ASN A 61 5.00 6.19 2.13
C ASN A 61 6.29 6.83 1.61
N PHE A 62 6.32 7.18 0.32
CA PHE A 62 7.44 7.83 -0.34
C PHE A 62 7.05 9.24 -0.74
N SER A 63 7.88 10.22 -0.37
CA SER A 63 7.73 11.58 -0.87
C SER A 63 8.05 11.59 -2.36
N ALA A 64 7.09 12.01 -3.19
CA ALA A 64 7.38 12.36 -4.58
C ALA A 64 8.48 13.43 -4.57
N THR A 65 9.64 13.07 -5.12
CA THR A 65 10.73 14.02 -5.36
C THR A 65 10.33 14.92 -6.52
#